data_AF-C7RSD6-F1
#
_entry.id   AF-C7RSD6-F1
#
_cell.length_a   1.000
_cell.length_b   1.000
_cell.length_c   1.000
_cell.angle_alpha   90.00
_cell.angle_beta   90.00
_cell.angle_gamma   90.00
#
_symmetry.space_group_name_H-M   'P 1'
#
loop_
_entity.id
_entity.type
_entity.pdbx_description
1 polymer ?
#
loop_
_entity_poly.entity_id
_entity_poly.type
_entity_poly.pdbx_seq_one_letter_code
_entity_poly.pdbx_strand_id
1 'polypeptide(L)'
;MLKPTAIVGQVILYGAFAAFIGVFATWPKYQQIPNDVALIKLSISHLGDRECRKRTPEELAKMPPNMRAPMDCPRERSDIRLEVDLDGQPVFRTVMHPTGLYKDGVSTVYKRFEVKAGTHQLAVRMDDNLVKPGFDYVKDEQITLAPAQVMVIDFNPDRGGLFFK
;
A
#
# COMPACT_ATOMS: atom_id res chain seq x y z
N MET A 1 26.78 -39.54 -52.06
CA MET A 1 25.52 -40.11 -51.58
C MET A 1 25.47 -39.93 -50.07
N LEU A 2 24.40 -39.34 -49.52
CA LEU A 2 24.26 -39.26 -48.05
C LEU A 2 24.18 -40.67 -47.49
N LYS A 3 24.96 -40.96 -46.44
CA LYS A 3 24.89 -42.25 -45.74
C LYS A 3 23.56 -42.29 -44.96
N PRO A 4 22.74 -43.34 -45.10
CA PRO A 4 21.45 -43.45 -44.40
C PRO A 4 21.58 -43.28 -42.88
N THR A 5 22.69 -43.77 -42.31
CA THR A 5 23.02 -43.63 -40.88
C THR A 5 23.23 -42.18 -40.45
N ALA A 6 23.76 -41.33 -41.31
CA ALA A 6 23.96 -39.90 -41.01
C ALA A 6 22.62 -39.14 -40.98
N ILE A 7 21.69 -39.50 -41.88
CA ILE A 7 20.34 -38.91 -41.91
C ILE A 7 19.58 -39.28 -40.63
N VAL A 8 19.62 -40.56 -40.24
CA VAL A 8 19.00 -41.02 -38.98
C VAL A 8 19.58 -40.27 -37.78
N GLY A 9 20.91 -40.12 -37.71
CA GLY A 9 21.55 -39.37 -36.63
C GLY A 9 21.12 -37.90 -36.57
N GLN A 10 21.02 -37.22 -37.72
CA GLN A 10 20.54 -35.83 -37.78
C GLN A 10 19.09 -35.69 -37.32
N VAL A 11 18.21 -36.59 -37.76
CA VAL A 11 16.79 -36.58 -37.34
C VAL A 11 16.68 -36.77 -35.82
N ILE A 12 17.46 -37.69 -35.25
CA ILE A 12 17.48 -37.92 -33.80
C ILE A 12 17.98 -36.67 -33.05
N LEU A 13 19.13 -36.11 -33.46
CA LEU A 13 19.71 -34.97 -32.77
C LEU A 13 18.86 -33.71 -32.87
N TYR A 14 18.36 -33.38 -34.06
CA TYR A 14 17.48 -32.23 -34.25
C TYR A 14 16.11 -32.44 -33.60
N GLY A 15 15.57 -33.66 -33.62
CA GLY A 15 14.35 -34.01 -32.89
C GLY A 15 14.52 -33.84 -31.38
N ALA A 16 15.63 -34.33 -30.81
CA ALA A 16 15.93 -34.19 -29.39
C ALA A 16 16.12 -32.72 -28.99
N PHE A 17 16.82 -31.94 -29.82
CA PHE A 17 17.02 -30.51 -29.59
C PHE A 17 15.71 -29.72 -29.67
N ALA A 18 14.88 -30.00 -30.68
CA ALA A 18 13.55 -29.39 -30.82
C ALA A 18 12.63 -29.76 -29.66
N ALA A 19 12.67 -31.02 -29.20
CA ALA A 19 11.92 -31.46 -28.02
C ALA A 19 12.39 -30.76 -26.74
N PHE A 20 13.70 -30.64 -26.54
CA PHE A 20 14.27 -29.91 -25.39
C PHE A 20 13.78 -28.46 -25.37
N ILE A 21 13.90 -27.74 -26.49
CA ILE A 21 13.40 -26.36 -26.60
C ILE A 21 11.88 -26.34 -26.36
N GLY A 22 11.12 -27.23 -27.00
CA GLY A 22 9.66 -27.25 -26.87
C GLY A 22 9.19 -27.48 -25.42
N VAL A 23 9.85 -28.39 -24.70
CA VAL A 23 9.54 -28.67 -23.28
C VAL A 23 9.88 -27.45 -22.42
N PHE A 24 11.11 -26.93 -22.52
CA PHE A 24 11.58 -25.87 -21.64
C PHE A 24 11.16 -24.46 -22.06
N ALA A 25 10.54 -24.29 -23.23
CA ALA A 25 9.98 -23.02 -23.67
C ALA A 25 8.81 -22.55 -22.78
N THR A 26 8.07 -23.48 -22.17
CA THR A 26 6.89 -23.16 -21.34
C THR A 26 6.86 -23.86 -19.99
N TRP A 27 7.77 -24.81 -19.74
CA TRP A 27 7.84 -25.58 -18.50
C TRP A 27 9.22 -25.44 -17.81
N PRO A 28 9.26 -25.34 -16.48
CA PRO A 28 8.11 -25.19 -15.58
C PRO A 28 7.47 -23.81 -15.70
N LYS A 29 6.15 -23.74 -15.55
CA LYS A 29 5.44 -22.46 -15.52
C LYS A 29 5.95 -21.67 -14.32
N TYR A 30 6.54 -20.51 -14.57
CA TYR A 30 6.91 -19.58 -13.51
C TYR A 30 5.65 -19.03 -12.82
N GLN A 31 5.64 -19.02 -11.49
CA GLN A 31 4.56 -18.45 -10.69
C GLN A 31 5.15 -17.37 -9.78
N GLN A 32 4.67 -16.14 -9.94
CA GLN A 32 5.09 -15.02 -9.09
C GLN A 32 4.41 -15.05 -7.71
N ILE A 33 3.22 -15.63 -7.64
CA ILE A 33 2.39 -15.78 -6.44
C ILE A 33 1.96 -17.25 -6.37
N PRO A 34 2.04 -17.92 -5.20
CA PRO A 34 1.52 -19.27 -5.03
C PRO A 34 0.02 -19.37 -5.34
N ASN A 35 -0.43 -20.56 -5.76
CA ASN A 35 -1.82 -20.81 -6.19
C ASN A 35 -2.86 -20.73 -5.05
N ASP A 36 -2.42 -20.57 -3.81
CA ASP A 36 -3.25 -20.49 -2.60
C ASP A 36 -3.07 -19.16 -1.87
N VAL A 37 -2.40 -18.18 -2.50
CA VAL A 37 -2.05 -16.90 -1.88
C VAL A 37 -2.70 -15.75 -2.64
N ALA A 38 -3.19 -14.76 -1.89
CA ALA A 38 -3.59 -13.45 -2.36
C ALA A 38 -2.64 -12.38 -1.81
N LEU A 39 -2.65 -11.19 -2.43
CA LEU A 39 -1.84 -10.05 -2.01
C LEU A 39 -2.71 -8.92 -1.49
N ILE A 40 -2.35 -8.40 -0.32
CA ILE A 40 -2.85 -7.13 0.17
C ILE A 40 -1.73 -6.10 0.03
N LYS A 41 -1.98 -5.00 -0.69
CA LYS A 41 -1.04 -3.89 -0.85
C LYS A 41 -1.57 -2.68 -0.10
N LEU A 42 -0.90 -2.32 0.98
CA LEU A 42 -1.09 -1.04 1.63
C LEU A 42 -0.31 0.01 0.85
N SER A 43 -0.99 1.02 0.34
CA SER A 43 -0.39 2.12 -0.42
C SER A 43 -1.12 3.40 -0.05
N ILE A 44 -0.63 4.14 0.94
CA ILE A 44 -1.24 5.39 1.38
C ILE A 44 -0.29 6.54 1.07
N SER A 45 -0.85 7.64 0.58
CA SER A 45 -0.18 8.91 0.37
C SER A 45 -1.09 10.01 0.92
N HIS A 46 -0.74 10.56 2.09
CA HIS A 46 -1.61 11.49 2.80
C HIS A 46 -0.83 12.58 3.52
N LEU A 47 -1.45 13.74 3.68
CA LEU A 47 -0.93 14.87 4.43
C LEU A 47 -1.54 14.86 5.83
N GLY A 48 -0.69 14.80 6.85
CA GLY A 48 -1.12 14.90 8.25
C GLY A 48 -2.03 16.11 8.50
N ASP A 49 -2.86 16.02 9.53
CA ASP A 49 -3.64 17.16 9.98
C ASP A 49 -2.71 18.32 10.42
N ARG A 50 -3.28 19.51 10.55
CA ARG A 50 -2.61 20.68 11.14
C ARG A 50 -3.22 21.02 12.47
N GLU A 51 -2.36 21.33 13.43
CA GLU A 51 -2.78 21.89 14.70
C GLU A 51 -3.11 23.38 14.58
N CYS A 52 -4.29 23.66 14.03
CA CYS A 52 -4.81 25.00 13.96
C CYS A 52 -5.40 25.43 15.30
N ARG A 53 -4.88 26.51 15.90
CA ARG A 53 -5.50 27.16 17.07
C ARG A 53 -6.28 28.41 16.67
N LYS A 54 -7.38 28.68 17.37
CA LYS A 54 -8.10 29.96 17.26
C LYS A 54 -7.38 31.01 18.10
N ARG A 55 -7.12 32.18 17.52
CA ARG A 55 -6.54 33.33 18.24
C ARG A 55 -7.62 34.06 19.03
N THR A 56 -7.28 34.59 20.20
CA THR A 56 -8.23 35.35 21.01
C THR A 56 -8.45 36.76 20.46
N PRO A 57 -9.57 37.44 20.80
CA PRO A 57 -9.82 38.81 20.36
C PRO A 57 -8.71 39.79 20.78
N GLU A 58 -8.10 39.59 21.95
CA GLU A 58 -7.01 40.41 22.47
C GLU A 58 -5.72 40.22 21.67
N GLU A 59 -5.42 38.98 21.26
CA GLU A 59 -4.28 38.68 20.38
C GLU A 59 -4.49 39.32 19.01
N LEU A 60 -5.70 39.25 18.45
CA LEU A 60 -6.03 39.87 17.16
C LEU A 60 -5.97 41.40 17.23
N ALA A 61 -6.45 42.01 18.33
CA ALA A 61 -6.42 43.45 18.51
C ALA A 61 -5.00 44.01 18.52
N LYS A 62 -4.02 43.26 19.05
CA LYS A 62 -2.59 43.61 19.03
C LYS A 62 -1.97 43.58 17.63
N MET A 63 -2.60 42.90 16.66
CA MET A 63 -2.09 42.82 15.30
C MET A 63 -2.58 44.01 14.43
N PRO A 64 -1.80 44.40 13.42
CA PRO A 64 -2.24 45.36 12.39
C PRO A 64 -3.54 44.90 11.72
N PRO A 65 -4.47 45.81 11.36
CA PRO A 65 -5.79 45.44 10.81
C PRO A 65 -5.76 44.46 9.63
N ASN A 66 -4.74 44.53 8.77
CA ASN A 66 -4.58 43.67 7.60
C ASN A 66 -4.00 42.27 7.90
N MET A 67 -3.54 42.01 9.12
CA MET A 67 -2.87 40.75 9.51
C MET A 67 -3.66 39.94 10.56
N ARG A 68 -4.92 40.32 10.86
CA ARG A 68 -5.79 39.70 11.87
C ARG A 68 -6.42 38.39 11.37
N ALA A 69 -5.60 37.41 11.00
CA ALA A 69 -6.07 36.07 10.68
C ALA A 69 -6.59 35.36 11.95
N PRO A 70 -7.84 34.86 11.98
CA PRO A 70 -8.44 34.27 13.18
C PRO A 70 -7.86 32.91 13.57
N MET A 71 -7.29 32.19 12.59
CA MET A 71 -6.66 30.89 12.79
C MET A 71 -5.14 31.01 12.70
N ASP A 72 -4.45 30.35 13.61
CA ASP A 72 -3.00 30.17 13.61
C ASP A 72 -2.72 28.71 13.29
N CYS A 73 -2.41 28.41 12.03
CA CYS A 73 -2.11 27.07 11.56
C CYS A 73 -0.63 26.98 11.20
N PRO A 74 0.17 26.19 11.95
CA PRO A 74 1.54 25.89 11.58
C PRO A 74 1.62 25.29 10.16
N ARG A 75 2.75 25.55 9.51
CA ARG A 75 3.04 24.94 8.20
C ARG A 75 3.30 23.44 8.33
N GLU A 76 4.00 23.04 9.40
CA GLU A 76 4.33 21.66 9.76
C GLU A 76 3.06 20.81 9.85
N ARG A 77 3.19 19.56 9.44
CA ARG A 77 2.14 18.55 9.44
C ARG A 77 2.36 17.60 10.59
N SER A 78 1.28 17.05 11.13
CA SER A 78 1.38 16.01 12.13
C SER A 78 1.90 14.70 11.52
N ASP A 79 2.57 13.91 12.34
CA ASP A 79 2.86 12.51 12.03
C ASP A 79 1.54 11.73 11.95
N ILE A 80 1.52 10.68 11.12
CA ILE A 80 0.36 9.82 10.93
C ILE A 80 0.67 8.43 11.49
N ARG A 81 -0.11 7.93 12.44
CA ARG A 81 -0.01 6.54 12.90
C ARG A 81 -0.97 5.65 12.14
N LEU A 82 -0.45 4.52 11.67
CA LEU A 82 -1.20 3.57 10.89
C LEU A 82 -1.07 2.17 11.48
N GLU A 83 -2.21 1.50 11.62
CA GLU A 83 -2.33 0.16 12.15
C GLU A 83 -3.15 -0.73 11.21
N VAL A 84 -2.64 -1.93 10.93
CA VAL A 84 -3.34 -2.95 10.14
C VAL A 84 -3.37 -4.25 10.92
N ASP A 85 -4.57 -4.78 11.10
CA ASP A 85 -4.85 -6.08 11.70
C ASP A 85 -5.50 -7.00 10.69
N LEU A 86 -5.03 -8.24 10.65
CA LEU A 86 -5.61 -9.31 9.85
C LEU A 86 -6.03 -10.43 10.78
N ASP A 87 -7.30 -10.81 10.74
CA ASP A 87 -7.89 -11.86 11.59
C ASP A 87 -7.64 -11.60 13.09
N GLY A 88 -7.70 -10.33 13.49
CA GLY A 88 -7.45 -9.87 14.86
C GLY A 88 -5.97 -9.86 15.28
N GLN A 89 -5.04 -10.22 14.39
CA GLN A 89 -3.60 -10.20 14.64
C GLN A 89 -2.95 -8.94 14.03
N PRO A 90 -2.06 -8.25 14.76
CA PRO A 90 -1.34 -7.10 14.22
C PRO A 90 -0.32 -7.51 13.18
N VAL A 91 -0.57 -7.13 11.91
CA VAL A 91 0.34 -7.43 10.78
C VAL A 91 1.22 -6.24 10.42
N PHE A 92 0.79 -5.02 10.72
CA PHE A 92 1.57 -3.82 10.46
C PHE A 92 1.22 -2.68 11.42
N ARG A 93 2.25 -1.98 11.87
CA ARG A 93 2.18 -0.78 12.71
C ARG A 93 3.29 0.15 12.25
N THR A 94 2.96 1.40 11.96
CA THR A 94 3.97 2.39 11.58
C THR A 94 3.54 3.80 11.91
N VAL A 95 4.52 4.70 11.96
CA VAL A 95 4.30 6.15 12.01
C VAL A 95 4.91 6.72 10.74
N MET A 96 4.10 7.42 9.94
CA MET A 96 4.52 8.07 8.72
C MET A 96 4.86 9.53 9.03
N HIS A 97 6.10 9.90 8.77
CA HIS A 97 6.60 11.26 9.00
C HIS A 97 6.43 12.14 7.75
N PRO A 98 5.98 13.40 7.90
CA PRO A 98 5.91 14.35 6.80
C PRO A 98 7.28 14.57 6.14
N THR A 99 7.28 14.65 4.82
CA THR A 99 8.50 14.87 4.05
C THR A 99 8.86 16.35 3.94
N GLY A 100 10.09 16.63 3.50
CA GLY A 100 10.58 17.98 3.24
C GLY A 100 11.24 18.66 4.46
N LEU A 101 12.05 19.68 4.18
CA LEU A 101 12.84 20.40 5.20
C LEU A 101 11.98 21.06 6.28
N TYR A 102 10.76 21.47 5.92
CA TYR A 102 9.80 22.11 6.81
C TYR A 102 8.72 21.15 7.32
N LYS A 103 8.87 19.83 7.07
CA LYS A 103 7.93 18.77 7.47
C LYS A 103 6.48 19.08 7.09
N ASP A 104 6.29 19.56 5.87
CA ASP A 104 4.98 19.94 5.35
C ASP A 104 4.58 19.17 4.09
N GLY A 105 5.44 18.25 3.67
CA GLY A 105 5.22 17.35 2.54
C GLY A 105 4.35 16.15 2.91
N VAL A 106 4.05 15.37 1.87
CA VAL A 106 3.20 14.19 1.95
C VAL A 106 3.92 13.06 2.68
N SER A 107 3.21 12.36 3.54
CA SER A 107 3.65 11.13 4.19
C SER A 107 3.17 9.94 3.37
N THR A 108 4.06 8.99 3.06
CA THR A 108 3.74 7.84 2.22
C THR A 108 4.16 6.53 2.85
N VAL A 109 3.35 5.49 2.66
CA VAL A 109 3.73 4.11 3.01
C VAL A 109 3.33 3.16 1.90
N TYR A 110 4.22 2.21 1.63
CA TYR A 110 3.92 1.07 0.77
C TYR A 110 4.34 -0.23 1.46
N LYS A 111 3.40 -1.16 1.63
CA LYS A 111 3.67 -2.49 2.19
C LYS A 111 2.85 -3.55 1.47
N ARG A 112 3.47 -4.68 1.17
CA ARG A 112 2.82 -5.86 0.60
C ARG A 112 2.74 -6.95 1.66
N PHE A 113 1.57 -7.56 1.76
CA PHE A 113 1.29 -8.74 2.58
C PHE A 113 0.86 -9.89 1.68
N GLU A 114 1.45 -11.06 1.89
CA GLU A 114 0.99 -12.31 1.32
C GLU A 114 0.07 -12.98 2.34
N VAL A 115 -1.15 -13.27 1.93
CA VAL A 115 -2.19 -13.88 2.77
C VAL A 115 -2.75 -15.09 2.05
N LYS A 116 -3.25 -16.07 2.79
CA LYS A 116 -3.93 -17.20 2.15
C LYS A 116 -5.17 -16.69 1.40
N ALA A 117 -5.51 -17.34 0.30
CA ALA A 117 -6.78 -17.08 -0.36
C ALA A 117 -7.93 -17.57 0.54
N GLY A 118 -9.01 -16.79 0.63
CA GLY A 118 -10.12 -17.06 1.52
C GLY A 118 -10.74 -15.81 2.13
N THR A 119 -11.54 -16.02 3.17
CA THR A 119 -12.20 -14.95 3.91
C THR A 119 -11.32 -14.52 5.09
N HIS A 120 -11.10 -13.22 5.22
CA HIS A 120 -10.31 -12.61 6.28
C HIS A 120 -11.07 -11.44 6.90
N GLN A 121 -10.84 -11.19 8.19
CA GLN A 121 -11.27 -9.95 8.83
C GLN A 121 -10.12 -8.95 8.73
N LEU A 122 -10.34 -7.82 8.07
CA LEU A 122 -9.33 -6.78 7.90
C LEU A 122 -9.75 -5.52 8.62
N ALA A 123 -8.94 -5.09 9.60
CA ALA A 123 -9.11 -3.81 10.28
C ALA A 123 -7.92 -2.89 10.01
N VAL A 124 -8.20 -1.69 9.51
CA VAL A 124 -7.23 -0.63 9.27
C VAL A 124 -7.62 0.59 10.08
N ARG A 125 -6.67 1.12 10.84
CA ARG A 125 -6.87 2.26 11.74
C ARG A 125 -5.80 3.29 11.47
N MET A 126 -6.20 4.53 11.22
CA MET A 126 -5.31 5.63 10.92
C MET A 126 -5.63 6.82 11.82
N ASP A 127 -4.59 7.35 12.44
CA ASP A 127 -4.58 8.53 13.27
C ASP A 127 -3.76 9.59 12.52
N ASP A 128 -4.45 10.64 12.09
CA ASP A 128 -3.94 11.71 11.25
C ASP A 128 -3.34 12.87 12.08
N ASN A 129 -3.49 12.80 13.42
CA ASN A 129 -3.01 13.82 14.34
C ASN A 129 -2.63 13.21 15.70
N LEU A 130 -1.35 12.85 15.86
CA LEU A 130 -0.84 12.25 17.10
C LEU A 130 -1.00 13.12 18.38
N VAL A 131 -1.26 14.42 18.25
CA VAL A 131 -1.52 15.27 19.43
C VAL A 131 -2.95 15.10 19.95
N LYS A 132 -3.89 14.69 19.09
CA LYS A 132 -5.25 14.32 19.50
C LYS A 132 -5.29 12.80 19.70
N PRO A 133 -5.55 12.29 20.91
CA PRO A 133 -5.62 10.86 21.11
C PRO A 133 -6.84 10.26 20.39
N GLY A 134 -6.61 9.30 19.50
CA GLY A 134 -7.69 8.58 18.83
C GLY A 134 -7.25 7.96 17.51
N PHE A 135 -8.20 7.36 16.79
CA PHE A 135 -8.06 7.06 15.37
C PHE A 135 -9.14 7.84 14.63
N ASP A 136 -8.74 8.76 13.77
CA ASP A 136 -9.67 9.56 12.96
C ASP A 136 -10.40 8.69 11.93
N TYR A 137 -9.71 7.66 11.43
CA TYR A 137 -10.24 6.77 10.41
C TYR A 137 -10.07 5.31 10.85
N VAL A 138 -11.20 4.62 10.89
CA VAL A 138 -11.25 3.19 11.21
C VAL A 138 -12.11 2.51 10.15
N LYS A 139 -11.56 1.47 9.54
CA LYS A 139 -12.32 0.61 8.64
C LYS A 139 -12.06 -0.85 9.01
N ASP A 140 -13.14 -1.55 9.36
CA ASP A 140 -13.14 -2.95 9.71
C ASP A 140 -14.15 -3.67 8.80
N GLU A 141 -13.68 -4.58 7.96
CA GLU A 141 -14.51 -5.25 6.97
C GLU A 141 -14.04 -6.70 6.78
N GLN A 142 -15.01 -7.60 6.59
CA GLN A 142 -14.72 -8.95 6.14
C GLN A 142 -14.49 -8.93 4.62
N ILE A 143 -13.32 -9.38 4.20
CA ILE A 143 -12.92 -9.44 2.79
C ILE A 143 -12.83 -10.89 2.34
N THR A 144 -13.13 -11.15 1.07
CA THR A 144 -12.90 -12.46 0.43
C THR A 144 -11.92 -12.29 -0.71
N LEU A 145 -10.78 -12.98 -0.62
CA LEU A 145 -9.69 -12.89 -1.58
C LEU A 145 -9.56 -14.20 -2.37
N ALA A 146 -9.70 -14.12 -3.69
CA ALA A 146 -9.42 -15.23 -4.58
C ALA A 146 -7.90 -15.46 -4.73
N PRO A 147 -7.46 -16.68 -5.12
CA PRO A 147 -6.07 -16.93 -5.44
C PRO A 147 -5.50 -15.95 -6.47
N ALA A 148 -4.27 -15.50 -6.23
CA ALA A 148 -3.57 -14.48 -7.01
C ALA A 148 -4.30 -13.13 -7.13
N GLN A 149 -5.38 -12.89 -6.36
CA GLN A 149 -6.02 -11.58 -6.30
C GLN A 149 -5.11 -10.60 -5.59
N VAL A 150 -5.08 -9.37 -6.10
CA VAL A 150 -4.40 -8.24 -5.47
C VAL A 150 -5.46 -7.25 -5.02
N MET A 151 -5.54 -7.03 -3.72
CA MET A 151 -6.36 -5.98 -3.13
C MET A 151 -5.45 -4.87 -2.61
N VAL A 152 -5.88 -3.63 -2.76
CA VAL A 152 -5.19 -2.43 -2.34
C VAL A 152 -5.96 -1.79 -1.18
N ILE A 153 -5.23 -1.46 -0.12
CA ILE A 153 -5.68 -0.58 0.96
C ILE A 153 -5.08 0.79 0.64
N ASP A 154 -5.95 1.78 0.47
CA ASP A 154 -5.58 3.15 0.16
C ASP A 154 -6.50 4.11 0.96
N PHE A 155 -6.17 5.38 0.95
CA PHE A 155 -6.82 6.42 1.73
C PHE A 155 -7.15 7.63 0.85
N ASN A 156 -8.40 8.08 0.92
CA ASN A 156 -8.81 9.32 0.29
C ASN A 156 -9.83 10.05 1.19
N PRO A 157 -9.48 11.20 1.76
CA PRO A 157 -10.35 11.91 2.70
C PRO A 157 -11.64 12.40 2.01
N ASP A 158 -11.58 12.75 0.72
CA ASP A 158 -12.75 13.22 -0.05
C ASP A 158 -13.73 12.08 -0.36
N ARG A 159 -13.30 10.82 -0.26
CA ARG A 159 -14.14 9.63 -0.49
C ARG A 159 -14.56 8.91 0.80
N GLY A 160 -14.44 9.57 1.95
CA GLY A 160 -14.80 9.00 3.24
C GLY A 160 -13.68 8.23 3.93
N GLY A 161 -12.43 8.39 3.49
CA GLY A 161 -11.24 7.90 4.17
C GLY A 161 -10.69 6.60 3.60
N LEU A 162 -10.53 5.58 4.47
CA LEU A 162 -9.95 4.29 4.13
C LEU A 162 -10.86 3.49 3.19
N PHE A 163 -10.30 2.92 2.12
CA PHE A 163 -11.05 2.03 1.23
C PHE A 163 -10.21 0.83 0.79
N PHE A 164 -10.91 -0.25 0.42
CA PHE A 164 -10.33 -1.51 -0.01
C PHE A 164 -10.79 -1.76 -1.46
N LYS A 165 -9.86 -2.02 -2.37
CA LYS A 165 -10.16 -2.20 -3.81
C LYS A 165 -9.31 -3.26 -4.47
#